data_AF-A0A1W2CV97-F1
#
_entry.id   AF-A0A1W2CV97-F1
#
_cell.length_a   1.000
_cell.length_b   1.000
_cell.length_c   1.000
_cell.angle_alpha   90.00
_cell.angle_beta   90.00
_cell.angle_gamma   90.00
#
_symmetry.space_group_name_H-M   'P 1'
#
loop_
_entity.id
_entity.type
_entity.pdbx_description
1 polymer ?
#
loop_
_entity_poly.entity_id
_entity_poly.type
_entity_poly.pdbx_seq_one_letter_code
_entity_poly.pdbx_strand_id
1 'polypeptide(L)'
;MLTPGALGRGVSQLGSMPYAALMALHPDIAAFARALRDLEAHLRTHGAPSWAQEIARCADLVEQSDYYGVVRFFGLFGGMGSLSDLVLQRDGRIFSRENEELQAFITRSYSLAEELRRDQP
;
A
#
# COMPACT_ATOMS: atom_id res chain seq x y z
N MET A 1 -21.41 -13.09 -61.94
CA MET A 1 -20.35 -14.04 -61.57
C MET A 1 -19.08 -13.23 -61.40
N LEU A 2 -18.52 -13.17 -60.18
CA LEU A 2 -17.16 -12.77 -59.76
C LEU A 2 -17.18 -12.18 -58.33
N THR A 3 -16.82 -12.99 -57.34
CA THR A 3 -16.00 -12.60 -56.17
C THR A 3 -14.53 -12.96 -56.51
N PRO A 4 -13.48 -12.58 -55.74
CA PRO A 4 -13.43 -12.01 -54.39
C PRO A 4 -12.43 -10.84 -54.22
N GLY A 5 -12.43 -10.19 -53.05
CA GLY A 5 -11.43 -9.17 -52.71
C GLY A 5 -11.59 -8.65 -51.29
N ALA A 6 -11.14 -9.44 -50.32
CA ALA A 6 -11.01 -9.06 -48.92
C ALA A 6 -10.04 -7.89 -48.76
N LEU A 7 -10.42 -6.86 -47.98
CA LEU A 7 -9.52 -5.94 -47.27
C LEU A 7 -10.36 -4.89 -46.54
N GLY A 8 -10.19 -4.74 -45.23
CA GLY A 8 -10.69 -3.53 -44.55
C GLY A 8 -11.13 -3.68 -43.10
N ARG A 9 -10.25 -4.22 -42.25
CA ARG A 9 -10.12 -3.92 -40.81
C ARG A 9 -11.40 -3.85 -39.96
N GLY A 10 -11.63 -4.92 -39.21
CA GLY A 10 -12.21 -4.79 -37.88
C GLY A 10 -11.35 -3.87 -37.02
N VAL A 11 -11.91 -2.73 -36.62
CA VAL A 11 -11.50 -1.99 -35.42
C VAL A 11 -12.64 -2.11 -34.40
N SER A 12 -12.93 -3.37 -34.05
CA SER A 12 -13.44 -3.63 -32.70
C SER A 12 -12.27 -3.45 -31.75
N GLN A 13 -12.54 -2.86 -30.58
CA GLN A 13 -11.66 -2.86 -29.42
C GLN A 13 -10.64 -1.70 -29.33
N LEU A 14 -11.15 -0.48 -29.21
CA LEU A 14 -10.62 0.48 -28.23
C LEU A 14 -11.37 0.29 -26.89
N GLY A 15 -11.47 -0.97 -26.47
CA GLY A 15 -11.80 -1.31 -25.10
C GLY A 15 -10.53 -1.09 -24.29
N SER A 16 -10.56 -0.08 -23.43
CA SER A 16 -9.71 0.08 -22.25
C SER A 16 -8.44 -0.77 -22.29
N MET A 17 -7.37 -0.23 -22.87
CA MET A 17 -6.03 -0.75 -22.62
C MET A 17 -5.89 -0.95 -21.11
N PRO A 18 -5.56 -2.15 -20.61
CA PRO A 18 -5.41 -2.33 -19.19
C PRO A 18 -4.35 -1.36 -18.70
N TYR A 19 -4.48 -0.95 -17.45
CA TYR A 19 -3.46 -0.28 -16.64
C TYR A 19 -2.13 -1.09 -16.53
N ALA A 20 -1.87 -2.02 -17.47
CA ALA A 20 -0.65 -2.79 -17.69
C ALA A 20 0.56 -1.94 -18.11
N ALA A 21 0.37 -0.62 -18.22
CA ALA A 21 1.40 0.38 -18.01
C ALA A 21 1.13 1.14 -16.67
N LEU A 22 1.18 0.56 -15.46
CA LEU A 22 2.14 -0.43 -14.94
C LEU A 22 3.52 -0.14 -15.59
N MET A 23 4.00 1.11 -15.60
CA MET A 23 4.54 1.73 -14.38
C MET A 23 5.04 0.61 -13.48
N ALA A 24 6.10 -0.09 -13.91
CA ALA A 24 6.79 -1.05 -13.07
C ALA A 24 7.34 -0.27 -11.89
N LEU A 25 6.47 -0.08 -10.88
CA LEU A 25 6.80 0.48 -9.59
C LEU A 25 8.02 -0.31 -9.13
N HIS A 26 9.09 0.40 -8.76
CA HIS A 26 10.32 -0.24 -8.31
C HIS A 26 9.94 -1.36 -7.32
N PRO A 27 10.48 -2.59 -7.43
CA PRO A 27 10.00 -3.74 -6.67
C PRO A 27 9.94 -3.45 -5.17
N ASP A 28 10.86 -2.63 -4.65
CA ASP A 28 10.89 -2.21 -3.25
C ASP A 28 9.75 -1.23 -2.89
N ILE A 29 9.41 -0.30 -3.80
CA ILE A 29 8.27 0.61 -3.65
C ILE A 29 6.96 -0.20 -3.68
N ALA A 30 6.85 -1.18 -4.57
CA ALA A 30 5.71 -2.08 -4.64
C ALA A 30 5.57 -2.95 -3.39
N ALA A 31 6.68 -3.49 -2.88
CA ALA A 31 6.71 -4.27 -1.65
C ALA A 31 6.28 -3.42 -0.44
N PHE A 32 6.78 -2.19 -0.34
CA PHE A 32 6.39 -1.25 0.72
C PHE A 32 4.92 -0.84 0.62
N ALA A 33 4.44 -0.44 -0.56
CA ALA A 33 3.03 -0.14 -0.78
C ALA A 33 2.12 -1.30 -0.36
N ARG A 34 2.49 -2.53 -0.74
CA ARG A 34 1.73 -3.72 -0.35
C ARG A 34 1.72 -3.92 1.17
N ALA A 35 2.85 -3.75 1.84
CA ALA A 35 2.94 -3.87 3.29
C ALA A 35 2.04 -2.84 4.00
N LEU A 36 2.00 -1.60 3.51
CA LEU A 36 1.10 -0.56 4.03
C LEU A 36 -0.37 -0.94 3.85
N ARG A 37 -0.76 -1.51 2.70
CA ARG A 37 -2.13 -1.97 2.46
C ARG A 37 -2.53 -3.13 3.38
N ASP A 38 -1.62 -4.07 3.62
CA ASP A 38 -1.86 -5.18 4.56
C ASP A 38 -2.06 -4.64 6.00
N LEU A 39 -1.24 -3.67 6.43
CA LEU A 39 -1.36 -3.00 7.72
C LEU A 39 -2.67 -2.19 7.84
N GLU A 40 -3.02 -1.41 6.81
CA GLU A 40 -4.29 -0.67 6.73
C GLU A 40 -5.49 -1.60 6.93
N ALA A 41 -5.51 -2.73 6.22
CA ALA A 41 -6.61 -3.71 6.30
C ALA A 41 -6.73 -4.31 7.71
N HIS A 42 -5.59 -4.63 8.34
CA HIS A 42 -5.56 -5.13 9.73
C HIS A 42 -6.16 -4.10 10.70
N LEU A 43 -5.72 -2.85 10.61
CA LEU A 43 -6.20 -1.76 11.47
C LEU A 43 -7.70 -1.48 11.29
N ARG A 44 -8.21 -1.50 10.05
CA ARG A 44 -9.66 -1.35 9.81
C ARG A 44 -10.47 -2.49 10.44
N THR A 45 -10.00 -3.72 10.25
CA THR A 45 -10.68 -4.92 10.74
C THR A 45 -10.77 -4.95 12.26
N HIS A 46 -9.72 -4.47 12.94
CA HIS A 46 -9.59 -4.55 14.39
C HIS A 46 -9.92 -3.26 15.15
N GLY A 47 -10.58 -2.30 14.50
CA GLY A 47 -11.21 -1.16 15.17
C GLY A 47 -10.29 0.04 15.41
N ALA A 48 -9.23 0.20 14.60
CA ALA A 48 -8.36 1.37 14.59
C ALA A 48 -8.50 2.18 13.28
N PRO A 49 -9.69 2.69 12.93
CA PRO A 49 -9.94 3.32 11.63
C PRO A 49 -9.16 4.62 11.42
N SER A 50 -8.87 5.38 12.47
CA SER A 50 -8.05 6.60 12.38
C SER A 50 -6.62 6.27 11.92
N TRP A 51 -6.00 5.27 12.54
CA TRP A 51 -4.68 4.77 12.14
C TRP A 51 -4.71 4.16 10.75
N ALA A 52 -5.75 3.39 10.42
CA ALA A 52 -5.91 2.87 9.07
C ALA A 52 -5.95 3.99 8.01
N GLN A 53 -6.57 5.14 8.33
CA GLN A 53 -6.62 6.28 7.41
C GLN A 53 -5.27 6.98 7.25
N GLU A 54 -4.45 7.06 8.29
CA GLU A 54 -3.07 7.56 8.18
C GLU A 54 -2.20 6.63 7.32
N ILE A 55 -2.32 5.30 7.51
CA ILE A 55 -1.60 4.31 6.70
C ILE A 55 -2.06 4.33 5.25
N ALA A 56 -3.37 4.44 5.00
CA ALA A 56 -3.93 4.55 3.65
C ALA A 56 -3.34 5.74 2.89
N ARG A 57 -3.23 6.91 3.55
CA ARG A 57 -2.61 8.10 2.97
C ARG A 57 -1.13 7.90 2.62
N CYS A 58 -0.39 7.14 3.44
CA CYS A 58 0.98 6.78 3.11
C CYS A 58 1.03 5.87 1.88
N ALA A 59 0.17 4.86 1.82
CA ALA A 59 0.09 3.92 0.70
C ALA A 59 -0.27 4.63 -0.61
N ASP A 60 -1.25 5.53 -0.59
CA ASP A 60 -1.67 6.31 -1.77
C ASP A 60 -0.50 7.12 -2.37
N LEU A 61 0.36 7.70 -1.52
CA LEU A 61 1.54 8.46 -1.95
C LEU A 61 2.63 7.53 -2.53
N VAL A 62 2.91 6.41 -1.85
CA VAL A 62 3.92 5.44 -2.29
C VAL A 62 3.53 4.79 -3.63
N GLU A 63 2.25 4.48 -3.82
CA GLU A 63 1.72 3.94 -5.09
C GLU A 63 1.84 4.93 -6.26
N GLN A 64 1.87 6.23 -5.95
CA GLN A 64 2.15 7.31 -6.92
C GLN A 64 3.65 7.56 -7.12
N SER A 65 4.52 6.70 -6.55
CA SER A 65 5.98 6.88 -6.51
C SER A 65 6.42 8.18 -5.83
N ASP A 66 5.61 8.73 -4.94
CA ASP A 66 5.95 9.91 -4.15
C ASP A 66 6.69 9.51 -2.88
N TYR A 67 7.99 9.81 -2.83
CA TYR A 67 8.85 9.54 -1.68
C TYR A 67 8.37 10.23 -0.40
N TYR A 68 7.55 11.28 -0.51
CA TYR A 68 6.89 11.87 0.66
C TYR A 68 6.04 10.86 1.44
N GLY A 69 5.55 9.79 0.81
CA GLY A 69 4.88 8.69 1.49
C GLY A 69 5.77 7.97 2.51
N VAL A 70 7.06 7.79 2.21
CA VAL A 70 8.05 7.21 3.13
C VAL A 70 8.32 8.17 4.30
N VAL A 71 8.51 9.46 4.01
CA VAL A 71 8.72 10.50 5.04
C VAL A 71 7.53 10.59 5.98
N ARG A 72 6.30 10.60 5.43
CA ARG A 72 5.07 10.64 6.21
C ARG A 72 4.93 9.40 7.08
N PHE A 73 5.25 8.22 6.56
CA PHE A 73 5.21 6.98 7.34
C PHE A 73 6.16 7.04 8.54
N PHE A 74 7.40 7.51 8.37
CA PHE A 74 8.31 7.71 9.52
C PHE A 74 7.78 8.73 10.53
N GLY A 75 7.04 9.75 10.08
CA GLY A 75 6.37 10.71 10.96
C GLY A 75 5.37 10.09 11.93
N LEU A 76 4.84 8.89 11.65
CA LEU A 76 3.90 8.18 12.53
C LEU A 76 4.56 7.56 13.77
N PHE A 77 5.89 7.53 13.81
CA PHE A 77 6.69 6.98 14.92
C PHE A 77 7.20 8.07 15.87
N GLY A 78 6.90 9.34 15.62
CA GLY A 78 7.30 10.46 16.49
C GLY A 78 6.17 10.96 17.38
N GLY A 79 6.48 11.32 18.63
CA GLY A 79 5.55 12.00 19.55
C GLY A 79 4.89 11.11 20.62
N MET A 80 3.89 11.65 21.33
CA MET A 80 3.07 10.90 22.30
C MET A 80 1.91 10.21 21.58
N GLY A 81 1.89 8.87 21.59
CA GLY A 81 0.89 8.07 20.89
C GLY A 81 1.34 7.70 19.48
N SER A 82 2.52 7.09 19.36
CA SER A 82 3.06 6.62 18.08
C SER A 82 2.31 5.38 17.58
N LEU A 83 2.46 5.06 16.29
CA LEU A 83 1.92 3.83 15.72
C LEU A 83 2.45 2.58 16.44
N SER A 84 3.70 2.61 16.90
CA SER A 84 4.30 1.52 17.69
C SER A 84 3.67 1.32 19.06
N ASP A 85 3.09 2.36 19.65
CA ASP A 85 2.42 2.30 20.96
C ASP A 85 0.96 1.82 20.85
N LEU A 86 0.46 1.61 19.62
CA LEU A 86 -0.92 1.21 19.40
C LEU A 86 -1.17 -0.21 19.93
N VAL A 87 -2.17 -0.32 20.81
CA VAL A 87 -2.68 -1.60 21.29
C VAL A 87 -4.14 -1.75 20.87
N LEU A 88 -4.42 -2.79 20.09
CA LEU A 88 -5.77 -3.18 19.69
C LEU A 88 -6.51 -3.79 20.87
N GLN A 89 -7.65 -3.19 21.19
CA GLN A 89 -8.54 -3.67 22.25
C GLN A 89 -9.99 -3.40 21.88
N ARG A 90 -10.91 -4.16 22.48
CA ARG A 90 -12.35 -3.91 22.41
C ARG A 90 -12.95 -4.13 23.79
N ASP A 91 -13.76 -3.19 24.25
CA ASP A 91 -14.45 -3.26 25.54
C ASP A 91 -13.50 -3.58 26.71
N GLY A 92 -12.29 -3.00 26.69
CA GLY A 92 -11.25 -3.21 27.71
C GLY A 92 -10.49 -4.54 27.61
N ARG A 93 -10.80 -5.39 26.63
CA ARG A 93 -10.07 -6.63 26.37
C ARG A 93 -9.03 -6.43 25.28
N ILE A 94 -7.77 -6.70 25.62
CA ILE A 94 -6.64 -6.68 24.70
C ILE A 94 -6.67 -7.94 23.81
N PHE A 95 -6.45 -7.75 22.51
CA PHE A 95 -6.40 -8.81 21.52
C PHE A 95 -4.96 -9.30 21.32
N SER A 96 -4.54 -10.37 22.01
CA SER A 96 -3.13 -10.79 22.01
C SER A 96 -2.59 -11.11 20.61
N ARG A 97 -3.28 -11.99 19.87
CA ARG A 97 -2.83 -12.44 18.55
C ARG A 97 -2.83 -11.31 17.52
N GLU A 98 -3.89 -10.50 17.51
CA GLU A 98 -4.06 -9.38 16.59
C GLU A 98 -3.02 -8.29 16.84
N ASN A 99 -2.60 -8.10 18.11
CA ASN A 99 -1.50 -7.20 18.45
C ASN A 99 -0.14 -7.77 18.03
N GLU A 100 0.09 -9.07 18.17
CA GLU A 100 1.30 -9.72 17.64
C GLU A 100 1.38 -9.57 16.11
N GLU A 101 0.27 -9.80 15.41
CA GLU A 101 0.14 -9.59 13.97
C GLU A 101 0.35 -8.11 13.60
N LEU A 102 -0.20 -7.17 14.36
CA LEU A 102 0.02 -5.73 14.17
C LEU A 102 1.50 -5.37 14.28
N GLN A 103 2.20 -5.86 15.31
CA GLN A 103 3.63 -5.58 15.51
C GLN A 103 4.48 -6.20 14.39
N ALA A 104 4.09 -7.36 13.86
CA ALA A 104 4.73 -7.94 12.68
C ALA A 104 4.54 -7.07 11.42
N PHE A 105 3.33 -6.55 11.19
CA PHE A 105 3.07 -5.63 10.07
C PHE A 105 3.84 -4.31 10.19
N ILE A 106 3.89 -3.73 11.40
CA ILE A 106 4.65 -2.50 11.67
C ILE A 106 6.13 -2.74 11.39
N THR A 107 6.70 -3.82 11.95
CA THR A 107 8.12 -4.17 11.79
C THR A 107 8.46 -4.36 10.31
N ARG A 108 7.66 -5.14 9.58
CA ARG A 108 7.87 -5.37 8.13
C ARG A 108 7.82 -4.07 7.34
N SER A 109 6.83 -3.22 7.60
CA SER A 109 6.66 -1.95 6.89
C SER A 109 7.82 -0.99 7.20
N TYR A 110 8.29 -0.96 8.44
CA TYR A 110 9.42 -0.14 8.86
C TYR A 110 10.72 -0.57 8.19
N SER A 111 11.03 -1.87 8.13
CA SER A 111 12.22 -2.38 7.45
C SER A 111 12.25 -2.00 5.96
N LEU A 112 11.12 -2.18 5.26
CA LEU A 112 11.00 -1.81 3.84
C LEU A 112 11.16 -0.30 3.63
N ALA A 113 10.59 0.53 4.51
CA ALA A 113 10.77 1.98 4.46
C ALA A 113 12.23 2.40 4.70
N GLU A 114 12.95 1.71 5.60
CA GLU A 114 14.37 1.94 5.86
C GLU A 114 15.25 1.56 4.65
N GLU A 115 14.96 0.43 4.01
CA GLU A 115 15.64 -0.01 2.78
C GLU A 115 15.46 1.04 1.68
N LEU A 116 14.22 1.46 1.43
CA LEU A 116 13.91 2.53 0.47
C LEU A 116 14.62 3.85 0.76
N ARG A 117 14.78 4.22 2.04
CA ARG A 117 15.47 5.45 2.45
C ARG A 117 16.97 5.38 2.20
N ARG A 118 17.59 4.20 2.35
CA ARG A 118 19.03 4.01 2.15
C ARG A 118 19.42 4.01 0.68
N ASP A 119 18.52 3.56 -0.19
CA ASP A 119 18.74 3.47 -1.63
C ASP A 119 18.44 4.78 -2.38
N GLN A 120 18.03 5.85 -1.69
CA GLN A 120 17.97 7.19 -2.27
C GLN A 120 19.37 7.84 -2.33
N PRO A 121 19.79 8.41 -3.48
CA PRO A 121 21.06 9.11 -3.62
C PRO A 121 21.13 10.44 -2.85
#